data_AF-Q2U373-F1
#
_entry.id   AF-Q2U373-F1
#
_cell.length_a   1.000
_cell.length_b   1.000
_cell.length_c   1.000
_cell.angle_alpha   90.00
_cell.angle_beta   90.00
_cell.angle_gamma   90.00
#
_symmetry.space_group_name_H-M   'P 1'
#
loop_
_entity.id
_entity.type
_entity.pdbx_description
1 polymer ?
#
loop_
_entity_poly.entity_id
_entity_poly.type
_entity_poly.pdbx_seq_one_letter_code
_entity_poly.pdbx_strand_id
1 'polypeptide(L)'
;MVAINYSVLFTIQTVLFGGPGANVETDTGISTLANPRTYADLKCTVNDKPVTIGTDAVNYVHHHFPHPGNDDDPRRYPHQFFNKDEITWGNERCNKPEGGEQPVLLEFPILLDKSQKKAIQELYNYKQLKPRPEPGPCRIVTRKKGDDLCGVMCHIEYGKKNAKPGFKRCT
;
A
#
# COMPACT_ATOMS: atom_id res chain seq x y z
N MET A 1 -12.13 56.62 33.31
CA MET A 1 -12.12 55.51 32.34
C MET A 1 -11.78 56.10 30.98
N VAL A 2 -10.60 55.82 30.46
CA VAL A 2 -10.06 56.39 29.21
C VAL A 2 -10.34 55.39 28.10
N ALA A 3 -11.10 55.81 27.09
CA ALA A 3 -11.32 55.05 25.86
C ALA A 3 -10.16 55.32 24.91
N ILE A 4 -9.40 54.29 24.55
CA ILE A 4 -8.33 54.39 23.57
C ILE A 4 -8.81 53.75 22.27
N ASN A 5 -9.03 54.59 21.26
CA ASN A 5 -9.22 54.21 19.86
C ASN A 5 -7.89 53.77 19.28
N TYR A 6 -7.80 52.57 18.72
CA TYR A 6 -6.74 52.21 17.79
C TYR A 6 -7.35 51.71 16.48
N SER A 7 -7.38 52.61 15.50
CA SER A 7 -7.46 52.26 14.08
C SER A 7 -6.06 51.81 13.65
N VAL A 8 -5.93 50.60 13.11
CA VAL A 8 -4.72 50.18 12.40
C VAL A 8 -5.13 49.79 10.99
N LEU A 9 -4.76 50.67 10.05
CA LEU A 9 -4.83 50.42 8.62
C LEU A 9 -3.62 49.58 8.16
N PHE A 10 -3.91 48.78 7.14
CA PHE A 10 -3.08 47.81 6.42
C PHE A 10 -1.69 48.26 5.97
N THR A 11 -0.76 47.29 5.97
CA THR A 11 0.24 47.13 4.89
C THR A 11 0.41 45.65 4.56
N ILE A 12 -0.13 45.21 3.41
CA ILE A 12 0.20 43.92 2.79
C ILE A 12 1.52 44.12 2.06
N GLN A 13 2.57 43.45 2.52
CA GLN A 13 3.86 43.43 1.85
C GLN A 13 3.83 42.30 0.81
N THR A 14 3.60 42.67 -0.44
CA THR A 14 3.73 41.80 -1.61
C THR A 14 5.22 41.52 -1.82
N VAL A 15 5.67 40.30 -1.55
CA VAL A 15 7.02 39.87 -1.91
C VAL A 15 6.97 39.24 -3.30
N LEU A 16 7.30 40.02 -4.31
CA LEU A 16 7.58 39.58 -5.68
C LEU A 16 9.08 39.25 -5.77
N PHE A 17 9.41 37.97 -5.92
CA PHE A 17 10.71 37.57 -6.47
C PHE A 17 10.47 36.94 -7.84
N GLY A 18 10.83 37.68 -8.89
CA GLY A 18 11.02 37.18 -10.24
C GLY A 18 12.51 36.94 -10.50
N GLY A 19 12.84 35.80 -11.11
CA GLY A 19 14.16 35.47 -11.64
C GLY A 19 14.16 34.07 -12.26
N PRO A 20 14.53 33.88 -13.54
CA PRO A 20 14.35 32.63 -14.27
C PRO A 20 15.56 31.70 -14.11
N GLY A 21 15.32 30.39 -14.12
CA GLY A 21 16.34 29.38 -14.43
C GLY A 21 16.71 28.44 -13.29
N ALA A 22 15.95 27.36 -13.16
CA ALA A 22 16.47 26.00 -13.07
C ALA A 22 15.25 25.06 -13.21
N ASN A 23 15.26 24.22 -14.23
CA ASN A 23 14.32 23.10 -14.34
C ASN A 23 14.65 22.13 -13.20
N VAL A 24 14.09 22.38 -12.02
CA VAL A 24 13.99 21.38 -10.97
C VAL A 24 12.64 20.72 -11.21
N GLU A 25 12.68 19.52 -11.79
CA GLU A 25 11.58 18.56 -11.65
C GLU A 25 11.41 18.31 -10.14
N THR A 26 10.60 19.14 -9.49
CA THR A 26 9.99 18.75 -8.24
C THR A 26 8.97 17.68 -8.60
N ASP A 27 9.44 16.43 -8.57
CA ASP A 27 8.62 15.25 -8.39
C ASP A 27 7.80 15.47 -7.12
N THR A 28 6.67 16.15 -7.27
CA THR A 28 5.67 16.28 -6.23
C THR A 28 5.11 14.88 -6.08
N GLY A 29 5.74 14.11 -5.19
CA GLY A 29 5.22 12.90 -4.57
C GLY A 29 3.90 13.22 -3.88
N ILE A 30 2.86 13.41 -4.67
CA ILE A 30 1.48 13.40 -4.22
C ILE A 30 1.25 11.94 -3.85
N SER A 31 1.22 11.70 -2.54
CA SER A 31 0.82 10.43 -1.95
C SER A 31 -0.52 10.03 -2.56
N THR A 32 -0.46 9.08 -3.50
CA THR A 32 -1.63 8.58 -4.25
C THR A 32 -2.57 7.77 -3.36
N LEU A 33 -2.34 7.68 -2.06
CA LEU A 33 -3.07 6.79 -1.13
C LEU A 33 -4.05 7.52 -0.21
N ALA A 34 -4.25 8.83 -0.38
CA ALA A 34 -5.17 9.62 0.45
C ALA A 34 -6.56 9.85 -0.18
N ASN A 35 -6.84 9.36 -1.39
CA ASN A 35 -8.13 9.60 -2.07
C ASN A 35 -8.61 8.36 -2.86
N PRO A 36 -9.74 7.73 -2.51
CA PRO A 36 -10.19 6.47 -3.11
C PRO A 36 -10.78 6.60 -4.53
N ARG A 37 -10.60 7.73 -5.21
CA ARG A 37 -11.07 7.92 -6.60
C ARG A 37 -9.91 7.75 -7.57
N THR A 38 -9.99 6.66 -8.34
CA THR A 38 -9.13 6.27 -9.47
C THR A 38 -7.66 6.05 -9.13
N TYR A 39 -7.34 4.95 -8.44
CA TYR A 39 -6.00 4.39 -8.49
C TYR A 39 -5.73 3.91 -9.93
N ALA A 40 -4.57 4.25 -10.48
CA ALA A 40 -4.09 3.63 -11.70
C ALA A 40 -3.76 2.15 -11.43
N ASP A 41 -3.89 1.30 -12.45
CA ASP A 41 -3.48 -0.10 -12.35
C ASP A 41 -2.02 -0.22 -11.90
N LEU A 42 -1.79 -0.95 -10.81
CA LEU A 42 -0.46 -1.15 -10.27
C LEU A 42 0.36 -2.09 -11.17
N LYS A 43 1.61 -1.73 -11.41
CA LYS A 43 2.58 -2.53 -12.15
C LYS A 43 3.47 -3.28 -11.17
N CYS A 44 3.52 -4.60 -11.32
CA CYS A 44 4.34 -5.49 -10.53
C CYS A 44 5.26 -6.30 -11.43
N THR A 45 6.23 -6.98 -10.83
CA THR A 45 7.08 -7.94 -11.52
C THR A 45 7.19 -9.20 -10.68
N VAL A 46 7.00 -10.37 -11.31
CA VAL A 46 7.19 -11.69 -10.70
C VAL A 46 8.01 -12.53 -11.67
N ASN A 47 9.11 -13.14 -11.20
CA ASN A 47 10.02 -13.88 -12.08
C ASN A 47 10.47 -13.05 -13.31
N ASP A 48 10.75 -11.76 -13.11
CA ASP A 48 11.09 -10.78 -14.16
C ASP A 48 10.01 -10.55 -15.24
N LYS A 49 8.78 -11.05 -15.01
CA LYS A 49 7.64 -10.86 -15.90
C LYS A 49 6.67 -9.81 -15.34
N PRO A 50 6.13 -8.92 -16.19
CA PRO A 50 5.18 -7.92 -15.76
C PRO A 50 3.85 -8.56 -15.34
N VAL A 51 3.32 -8.07 -14.23
CA VAL A 51 1.98 -8.40 -13.73
C VAL A 51 1.24 -7.10 -13.48
N THR A 52 -0.02 -7.02 -13.91
CA THR A 52 -0.87 -5.85 -13.70
C THR A 52 -1.92 -6.15 -12.64
N ILE A 53 -1.97 -5.34 -11.60
CA ILE A 53 -2.97 -5.44 -10.54
C ILE A 53 -3.94 -4.29 -10.71
N GLY A 54 -5.13 -4.62 -11.24
CA GLY A 54 -6.17 -3.62 -11.44
C GLY A 54 -6.77 -3.16 -10.12
N THR A 55 -7.12 -1.88 -10.04
CA THR A 55 -7.72 -1.24 -8.86
C THR A 55 -8.99 -1.95 -8.41
N ASP A 56 -9.77 -2.45 -9.35
CA ASP A 56 -10.99 -3.22 -9.10
C ASP A 56 -10.75 -4.49 -8.28
N ALA A 57 -9.62 -5.18 -8.50
CA ALA A 57 -9.26 -6.36 -7.72
C ALA A 57 -8.74 -5.97 -6.33
N VAL A 58 -7.94 -4.91 -6.23
CA VAL A 58 -7.45 -4.39 -4.95
C VAL A 58 -8.61 -3.98 -4.06
N ASN A 59 -9.53 -3.17 -4.58
CA ASN A 59 -10.71 -2.71 -3.86
C ASN A 59 -11.60 -3.87 -3.43
N TYR A 60 -11.82 -4.83 -4.32
CA TYR A 60 -12.62 -6.01 -4.01
C TYR A 60 -12.01 -6.82 -2.86
N VAL A 61 -10.71 -7.12 -2.93
CA VAL A 61 -10.02 -7.89 -1.89
C VAL A 61 -9.93 -7.10 -0.59
N HIS A 62 -9.63 -5.80 -0.64
CA HIS A 62 -9.58 -4.93 0.54
C HIS A 62 -10.93 -4.86 1.25
N HIS A 63 -12.02 -4.66 0.50
CA HIS A 63 -13.37 -4.61 1.07
C HIS A 63 -13.77 -5.90 1.79
N HIS A 64 -13.24 -7.04 1.35
CA HIS A 64 -13.51 -8.36 1.94
C HIS A 64 -12.34 -8.88 2.78
N PHE A 65 -11.38 -8.03 3.13
CA PHE A 65 -10.16 -8.43 3.81
C PHE A 65 -10.51 -9.03 5.19
N PRO A 66 -10.26 -10.34 5.41
CA PRO A 66 -10.50 -10.93 6.73
C PRO A 66 -9.59 -10.28 7.76
N HIS A 67 -10.06 -10.03 8.98
CA HIS A 67 -9.21 -9.52 10.05
C HIS A 67 -9.08 -10.58 11.13
N PRO A 68 -7.87 -11.13 11.39
CA PRO A 68 -7.68 -12.07 12.46
C PRO A 68 -7.74 -11.29 13.77
N GLY A 69 -8.40 -11.87 14.76
CA GLY A 69 -8.42 -11.33 16.12
C GLY A 69 -7.05 -11.50 16.80
N ASN A 70 -7.09 -11.83 18.09
CA ASN A 70 -5.87 -12.10 18.84
C ASN A 70 -5.27 -13.49 18.55
N ASP A 71 -6.06 -14.40 17.97
CA ASP A 71 -5.66 -15.77 17.61
C ASP A 71 -5.14 -15.87 16.16
N ASP A 72 -4.09 -15.10 15.86
CA ASP A 72 -3.46 -15.09 14.54
C ASP A 72 -2.60 -16.36 14.35
N ASP A 73 -3.02 -17.29 13.48
CA ASP A 73 -2.21 -18.46 13.10
C ASP A 73 -1.28 -18.04 11.95
N PRO A 74 0.05 -17.98 12.14
CA PRO A 74 0.98 -17.51 11.12
C PRO A 74 0.99 -18.37 9.85
N ARG A 75 0.33 -19.54 9.86
CA ARG A 75 0.20 -20.46 8.73
C ARG A 75 -1.08 -20.26 7.93
N ARG A 76 -1.98 -19.35 8.34
CA ARG A 76 -3.26 -19.08 7.68
C ARG A 76 -3.29 -17.64 7.21
N TYR A 77 -4.04 -17.40 6.14
CA TYR A 77 -4.28 -16.03 5.69
C TYR A 77 -5.50 -15.44 6.39
N PRO A 78 -5.49 -14.12 6.63
CA PRO A 78 -4.32 -13.25 6.51
C PRO A 78 -3.36 -13.55 7.68
N HIS A 79 -2.11 -13.13 7.54
CA HIS A 79 -1.13 -13.23 8.62
C HIS A 79 -0.22 -12.02 8.66
N GLN A 80 0.48 -11.85 9.77
CA GLN A 80 1.42 -10.75 9.96
C GLN A 80 2.52 -10.74 8.90
N PHE A 81 2.66 -9.58 8.25
CA PHE A 81 3.78 -9.25 7.40
C PHE A 81 4.84 -8.46 8.20
N PHE A 82 6.03 -9.03 8.33
CA PHE A 82 7.12 -8.44 9.13
C PHE A 82 7.98 -7.42 8.36
N ASN A 83 7.70 -7.19 7.07
CA ASN A 83 8.43 -6.24 6.23
C ASN A 83 9.97 -6.35 6.27
N LYS A 84 10.49 -7.58 6.17
CA LYS A 84 11.95 -7.84 6.16
C LYS A 84 12.65 -7.28 4.92
N ASP A 85 11.90 -7.04 3.86
CA ASP A 85 12.39 -6.45 2.60
C ASP A 85 12.45 -4.91 2.66
N GLU A 86 12.17 -4.31 3.82
CA GLU A 86 12.22 -2.84 4.05
C GLU A 86 11.37 -2.05 3.04
N ILE A 87 10.22 -2.61 2.64
CA ILE A 87 9.32 -1.96 1.70
C ILE A 87 8.77 -0.70 2.34
N THR A 88 9.01 0.44 1.69
CA THR A 88 8.34 1.70 2.03
C THR A 88 7.00 1.78 1.31
N TRP A 89 5.91 1.90 2.06
CA TRP A 89 4.56 2.02 1.54
C TRP A 89 4.23 3.46 1.17
N GLY A 90 3.34 3.70 0.22
CA GLY A 90 2.95 5.08 -0.10
C GLY A 90 2.02 5.70 0.97
N ASN A 91 1.36 4.86 1.78
CA ASN A 91 0.57 5.30 2.93
C ASN A 91 1.51 5.43 4.13
N GLU A 92 1.78 6.66 4.55
CA GLU A 92 2.75 6.93 5.62
C GLU A 92 2.39 6.27 6.95
N ARG A 93 1.10 6.01 7.20
CA ARG A 93 0.64 5.31 8.42
C ARG A 93 1.13 3.86 8.49
N CYS A 94 1.52 3.30 7.34
CA CYS A 94 2.11 1.96 7.25
C CYS A 94 3.63 1.94 7.46
N ASN A 95 4.28 3.11 7.50
CA ASN A 95 5.74 3.22 7.70
C ASN A 95 6.10 3.82 9.06
N LYS A 96 5.20 4.66 9.61
CA LYS A 96 5.46 5.42 10.84
C LYS A 96 5.04 4.63 12.07
N PRO A 97 5.88 4.58 13.12
CA PRO A 97 5.47 4.01 14.38
C PRO A 97 4.35 4.83 15.02
N GLU A 98 3.32 4.16 15.54
CA GLU A 98 2.22 4.79 16.29
C GLU A 98 2.48 4.54 17.78
N GLY A 99 2.76 5.60 18.54
CA GLY A 99 3.05 5.45 19.98
C GLY A 99 4.41 4.80 20.29
N GLY A 100 5.36 4.82 19.35
CA GLY A 100 6.70 4.24 19.52
C GLY A 100 6.84 2.80 18.99
N GLU A 101 5.73 2.16 18.59
CA GLU A 101 5.73 0.82 18.01
C GLU A 101 5.49 0.85 16.50
N GLN A 102 6.23 0.04 15.75
CA GLN A 102 6.00 -0.14 14.31
C GLN A 102 4.60 -0.71 14.07
N PRO A 103 3.87 -0.24 13.02
CA PRO A 103 2.54 -0.72 12.74
C PRO A 103 2.59 -2.20 12.37
N VAL A 104 1.71 -2.99 12.98
CA VAL A 104 1.53 -4.39 12.58
C VAL A 104 0.82 -4.41 11.23
N LEU A 105 1.49 -4.99 10.23
CA LEU A 105 0.96 -5.17 8.88
C LEU A 105 0.45 -6.60 8.71
N LEU A 106 -0.61 -6.76 7.92
CA LEU A 106 -1.15 -8.05 7.50
C LEU A 106 -0.99 -8.19 5.99
N GLU A 107 -0.67 -9.39 5.53
CA GLU A 107 -0.72 -9.72 4.10
C GLU A 107 -1.86 -10.71 3.79
N PHE A 108 -2.48 -10.54 2.63
CA PHE A 108 -3.50 -11.45 2.11
C PHE A 108 -3.36 -11.64 0.59
N PRO A 109 -3.64 -12.83 0.03
CA PRO A 109 -3.42 -13.08 -1.39
C PRO A 109 -4.30 -12.24 -2.32
N ILE A 110 -3.69 -11.74 -3.40
CA ILE A 110 -4.39 -11.29 -4.61
C ILE A 110 -4.22 -12.37 -5.67
N LEU A 111 -5.33 -12.93 -6.14
CA LEU A 111 -5.32 -13.97 -7.15
C LEU A 111 -5.07 -13.38 -8.54
N LEU A 112 -4.28 -14.10 -9.34
CA LEU A 112 -4.03 -13.78 -10.73
C LEU A 112 -4.80 -14.73 -11.65
N ASP A 113 -5.03 -14.27 -12.87
CA ASP A 113 -5.59 -15.08 -13.95
C ASP A 113 -4.71 -16.29 -14.28
N LYS A 114 -5.23 -17.20 -15.12
CA LYS A 114 -4.49 -18.40 -15.51
C LYS A 114 -3.16 -18.09 -16.20
N SER A 115 -3.05 -16.95 -16.88
CA SER A 115 -1.80 -16.53 -17.53
C SER A 115 -0.80 -15.88 -16.56
N GLN A 116 -1.20 -15.65 -15.30
CA GLN A 116 -0.43 -14.98 -14.25
C GLN A 116 0.03 -13.58 -14.66
N LYS A 117 -0.78 -12.86 -15.45
CA LYS A 117 -0.49 -11.51 -15.96
C LYS A 117 -1.38 -10.45 -15.35
N LYS A 118 -2.58 -10.81 -14.90
CA LYS A 118 -3.57 -9.85 -14.41
C LYS A 118 -4.26 -10.35 -13.14
N ALA A 119 -4.48 -9.46 -12.17
CA ALA A 119 -5.33 -9.77 -11.02
C ALA A 119 -6.78 -10.05 -11.44
N ILE A 120 -7.44 -10.95 -10.72
CA ILE A 120 -8.87 -11.25 -10.88
C ILE A 120 -9.63 -10.81 -9.62
N GLN A 121 -10.92 -10.48 -9.79
CA GLN A 121 -11.82 -10.16 -8.68
C GLN A 121 -12.33 -11.45 -8.02
N GLU A 122 -11.44 -12.12 -7.29
CA GLU A 122 -11.78 -13.34 -6.55
C GLU A 122 -11.05 -13.32 -5.20
N LEU A 123 -11.76 -13.70 -4.14
CA LEU A 123 -11.19 -13.80 -2.81
C LEU A 123 -10.54 -15.17 -2.62
N TYR A 124 -9.27 -15.19 -2.19
CA TYR A 124 -8.59 -16.43 -1.85
C TYR A 124 -9.34 -17.20 -0.76
N ASN A 125 -9.56 -18.51 -0.95
CA ASN A 125 -10.29 -19.36 -0.01
C ASN A 125 -9.44 -19.75 1.21
N TYR A 126 -9.20 -18.79 2.10
CA TYR A 126 -8.43 -18.95 3.34
C TYR A 126 -9.09 -19.86 4.40
N LYS A 127 -10.38 -20.18 4.22
CA LYS A 127 -11.13 -21.09 5.09
C LYS A 127 -10.80 -22.56 4.81
N GLN A 128 -10.37 -22.90 3.59
CA GLN A 128 -10.00 -24.26 3.21
C GLN A 128 -8.70 -24.71 3.90
N LEU A 129 -8.76 -25.83 4.63
CA LEU A 129 -7.65 -26.30 5.46
C LEU A 129 -6.63 -27.14 4.68
N LYS A 130 -7.06 -28.18 3.95
CA LYS A 130 -6.19 -29.08 3.16
C LYS A 130 -6.95 -29.72 1.97
N PRO A 131 -6.29 -29.90 0.80
CA PRO A 131 -5.07 -29.19 0.42
C PRO A 131 -5.34 -27.69 0.44
N ARG A 132 -4.37 -26.87 0.89
CA ARG A 132 -4.57 -25.42 0.84
C ARG A 132 -4.58 -24.98 -0.61
N PRO A 133 -5.49 -24.08 -1.03
CA PRO A 133 -5.44 -23.50 -2.35
C PRO A 133 -4.11 -22.76 -2.54
N GLU A 134 -3.66 -22.66 -3.79
CA GLU A 134 -2.42 -21.94 -4.06
C GLU A 134 -2.66 -20.42 -3.97
N PRO A 135 -1.95 -19.67 -3.11
CA PRO A 135 -2.20 -18.24 -2.90
C PRO A 135 -1.68 -17.37 -4.05
N GLY A 136 -0.88 -17.92 -4.96
CA GLY A 136 -0.25 -17.15 -6.02
C GLY A 136 0.85 -16.21 -5.48
N PRO A 137 1.43 -15.39 -6.37
CA PRO A 137 2.64 -14.64 -6.05
C PRO A 137 2.41 -13.28 -5.36
N CYS A 138 1.20 -12.73 -5.40
CA CYS A 138 0.94 -11.34 -5.01
C CYS A 138 0.09 -11.24 -3.73
N ARG A 139 0.33 -10.19 -2.95
CA ARG A 139 -0.32 -9.92 -1.67
C ARG A 139 -0.78 -8.47 -1.60
N ILE A 140 -2.01 -8.25 -1.15
CA ILE A 140 -2.43 -6.96 -0.60
C ILE A 140 -1.90 -6.84 0.83
N VAL A 141 -1.52 -5.63 1.24
CA VAL A 141 -1.01 -5.33 2.58
C VAL A 141 -1.85 -4.26 3.23
N THR A 142 -2.33 -4.54 4.45
CA THR A 142 -3.13 -3.61 5.26
C THR A 142 -2.54 -3.48 6.66
N ARG A 143 -2.89 -2.43 7.39
CA ARG A 143 -2.61 -2.35 8.82
C ARG A 143 -3.60 -3.22 9.60
N LYS A 144 -3.10 -4.02 10.55
CA LYS A 144 -3.94 -4.80 11.47
C LYS A 144 -4.90 -3.91 12.26
N LYS A 145 -4.42 -2.75 12.73
CA LYS A 145 -5.22 -1.74 13.41
C LYS A 145 -5.61 -0.64 12.42
N GLY A 146 -6.91 -0.46 12.21
CA GLY A 146 -7.47 0.60 11.37
C GLY A 146 -7.73 0.23 9.91
N ASP A 147 -7.31 -0.96 9.46
CA ASP A 147 -7.57 -1.48 8.10
C ASP A 147 -7.12 -0.52 6.97
N ASP A 148 -6.11 0.29 7.24
CA ASP A 148 -5.56 1.18 6.24
C ASP A 148 -4.87 0.35 5.15
N LEU A 149 -5.23 0.56 3.89
CA LEU A 149 -4.54 -0.02 2.76
C LEU A 149 -3.12 0.56 2.66
N CYS A 150 -2.11 -0.32 2.70
CA CYS A 150 -0.71 0.06 2.55
C CYS A 150 -0.23 -0.03 1.10
N GLY A 151 -0.67 -1.09 0.40
CA GLY A 151 -0.37 -1.29 -1.01
C GLY A 151 -0.44 -2.77 -1.41
N VAL A 152 0.19 -3.07 -2.55
CA VAL A 152 0.31 -4.43 -3.08
C VAL A 152 1.79 -4.73 -3.29
N MET A 153 2.16 -5.98 -3.01
CA MET A 153 3.49 -6.51 -3.27
C MET A 153 3.39 -7.86 -3.95
N CYS A 154 4.43 -8.26 -4.68
CA CYS A 154 4.54 -9.61 -5.20
C CYS A 154 5.90 -10.20 -4.87
N HIS A 155 5.95 -11.53 -4.79
CA HIS A 155 7.20 -12.26 -4.67
C HIS A 155 8.13 -11.90 -5.83
N ILE A 156 9.42 -11.72 -5.52
CA ILE A 156 10.47 -11.49 -6.52
C ILE A 156 10.54 -12.72 -7.45
N GLU A 157 10.60 -13.92 -6.86
CA GLU A 157 10.48 -15.19 -7.57
C GLU A 157 9.41 -16.08 -6.96
N TYR A 158 8.68 -16.80 -7.82
CA TYR A 158 7.56 -17.65 -7.41
C TYR A 158 7.52 -18.95 -8.21
N GLY A 159 7.23 -20.08 -7.55
CA GLY A 159 7.08 -21.38 -8.19
C GLY A 159 8.37 -22.03 -8.72
N LYS A 160 9.55 -21.45 -8.41
CA LYS A 160 10.86 -22.01 -8.77
C LYS A 160 11.39 -22.90 -7.63
N LYS A 161 12.11 -23.99 -7.97
CA LYS A 161 12.68 -24.95 -7.01
C LYS A 161 13.64 -24.30 -5.98
N ASN A 162 14.27 -23.20 -6.35
CA ASN A 162 15.15 -22.38 -5.49
C ASN A 162 14.79 -20.89 -5.61
N ALA A 163 13.49 -20.57 -5.50
CA ALA A 163 13.02 -19.20 -5.64
C ALA A 163 13.73 -18.26 -4.65
N LYS A 164 14.27 -17.15 -5.15
CA LYS A 164 14.77 -16.05 -4.33
C LYS A 164 13.63 -15.57 -3.40
N PRO A 165 13.82 -15.61 -2.07
CA PRO A 165 12.81 -15.11 -1.15
C PRO A 165 12.69 -13.59 -1.24
N GLY A 166 11.58 -13.08 -0.71
CA GLY A 166 11.33 -11.65 -0.61
C GLY A 166 10.26 -11.15 -1.55
N PHE A 167 9.83 -9.94 -1.26
CA PHE A 167 8.76 -9.24 -1.96
C PHE A 167 9.27 -7.93 -2.56
N LYS A 168 8.59 -7.47 -3.60
CA LYS A 168 8.76 -6.14 -4.16
C LYS A 168 7.40 -5.45 -4.21
N ARG A 169 7.37 -4.19 -3.79
CA ARG A 169 6.19 -3.33 -3.92
C ARG A 169 5.82 -3.13 -5.39
N CYS A 170 4.53 -3.16 -5.68
CA CYS A 170 4.01 -2.73 -6.97
C CYS A 170 3.92 -1.20 -7.04
N THR A 171 3.97 -0.66 -8.25
CA THR A 171 3.99 0.80 -8.52
C THR A 171 2.99 1.18 -9.59
#